data_AF-A0A662XK06-F1
#
_entry.id   AF-A0A662XK06-F1
#
_cell.length_a   1.000
_cell.length_b   1.000
_cell.length_c   1.000
_cell.angle_alpha   90.00
_cell.angle_beta   90.00
_cell.angle_gamma   90.00
#
_symmetry.space_group_name_H-M   'P 1'
#
loop_
_entity.id
_entity.type
_entity.pdbx_description
1 polymer ?
#
loop_
_entity_poly.entity_id
_entity_poly.type
_entity_poly.pdbx_seq_one_letter_code
_entity_poly.pdbx_strand_id
1 'polypeptide(L)'
;MGAGASTRALEELEAALHGAGDAGKLVVRHCDLRALPPELLARATHLRELTLEHAKLRQLPASFGCLVLLERLSLAGNQLETLPLSFRELQRLEELDVSANALHSLLGNFCDLIALRRLHLHSNALRKLPREFGALRSLELLDVRNNMLRKLPASFPCLTRLSRLDASRNKLKKLPAAFGNLRALRVCHLGRNALQELPELFGMATSLEVLALQHNALYKLPASFAELTNLTSLSVTGNRLESFPGDQLRSLNALVTLSYAENRLSQWQLGDRSVHLEDQDEGFQDDAEATEELSNVLGNPLSALNTVQYLDFSDNTLVTLPRRGWSQLGELLELKLARNRLERLPAGLGALRKLRRLDLAGNKLTVLPTALLSLKTLECLDVQQNTLQELPANVGECEKLDQLVLTRNRQLHGLPASLCRLSRLRELRVDRLCFLALDDDQTEFCRGLAKQIRQLEHRQPVAIPKTHEIRSTEQQADAALMASSDGHVEWRASQVGSAERWVSSTLKQ
;
A
#
# COMPACT_ATOMS: atom_id res chain seq x y z
N MET A 1 29.90 -25.44 28.01
CA MET A 1 28.59 -26.09 27.77
C MET A 1 28.10 -25.94 26.31
N GLY A 2 28.98 -26.02 25.29
CA GLY A 2 28.61 -25.70 23.90
C GLY A 2 28.60 -26.85 22.89
N ALA A 3 28.92 -28.08 23.30
CA ALA A 3 29.23 -29.18 22.38
C ALA A 3 28.06 -30.16 22.10
N GLY A 4 27.08 -30.29 23.01
CA GLY A 4 26.04 -31.33 22.89
C GLY A 4 24.91 -31.04 21.89
N ALA A 5 24.69 -29.78 21.49
CA ALA A 5 23.61 -29.41 20.57
C ALA A 5 23.95 -29.70 19.10
N SER A 6 25.23 -29.70 18.73
CA SER A 6 25.69 -29.92 17.35
C SER A 6 25.64 -31.42 16.97
N THR A 7 25.98 -32.32 17.89
CA THR A 7 25.96 -33.78 17.66
C THR A 7 24.55 -34.31 17.44
N ARG A 8 23.58 -33.92 18.27
CA ARG A 8 22.18 -34.36 18.11
C ARG A 8 21.56 -33.86 16.80
N ALA A 9 21.85 -32.62 16.41
CA ALA A 9 21.38 -32.06 15.14
C ALA A 9 21.98 -32.80 13.93
N LEU A 10 23.24 -33.24 14.04
CA LEU A 10 23.91 -34.04 13.01
C LEU A 10 23.30 -35.45 12.89
N GLU A 11 23.02 -36.11 14.01
CA GLU A 11 22.33 -37.41 14.04
C GLU A 11 20.92 -37.30 13.44
N GLU A 12 20.17 -36.23 13.74
CA GLU A 12 18.86 -35.96 13.15
C GLU A 12 18.95 -35.76 11.62
N LEU A 13 19.98 -35.05 11.14
CA LEU A 13 20.23 -34.88 9.71
C LEU A 13 20.64 -36.19 9.02
N GLU A 14 21.49 -37.00 9.65
CA GLU A 14 21.91 -38.32 9.16
C GLU A 14 20.73 -39.30 9.09
N ALA A 15 19.87 -39.31 10.11
CA ALA A 15 18.65 -40.10 10.13
C ALA A 15 17.67 -39.64 9.05
N ALA A 16 17.50 -38.33 8.89
CA ALA A 16 16.64 -37.77 7.85
C ALA A 16 17.15 -38.12 6.44
N LEU A 17 18.46 -38.16 6.24
CA LEU A 17 19.09 -38.61 4.99
C LEU A 17 18.91 -40.11 4.72
N HIS A 18 19.00 -40.96 5.74
CA HIS A 18 18.67 -42.38 5.57
C HIS A 18 17.18 -42.59 5.27
N GLY A 19 16.31 -41.77 5.84
CA GLY A 19 14.86 -41.81 5.61
C GLY A 19 14.38 -41.12 4.33
N ALA A 20 15.21 -40.30 3.68
CA ALA A 20 14.82 -39.51 2.51
C ALA A 20 14.41 -40.36 1.29
N GLY A 21 14.79 -41.66 1.27
CA GLY A 21 14.32 -42.66 0.31
C GLY A 21 14.46 -42.28 -1.16
N ASP A 22 13.79 -43.04 -2.04
CA ASP A 22 13.75 -42.77 -3.49
C ASP A 22 13.02 -41.47 -3.88
N ALA A 23 12.34 -40.82 -2.93
CA ALA A 23 11.58 -39.59 -3.17
C ALA A 23 12.49 -38.39 -3.46
N GLY A 24 13.77 -38.44 -3.06
CA GLY A 24 14.75 -37.39 -3.33
C GLY A 24 14.43 -36.05 -2.65
N LYS A 25 13.64 -36.06 -1.57
CA LYS A 25 13.27 -34.85 -0.82
C LYS A 25 13.75 -34.94 0.61
N LEU A 26 14.45 -33.91 1.07
CA LEU A 26 14.92 -33.79 2.44
C LEU A 26 14.52 -32.44 3.03
N VAL A 27 13.86 -32.48 4.19
CA VAL A 27 13.46 -31.27 4.92
C VAL A 27 13.97 -31.36 6.35
N VAL A 28 14.83 -30.41 6.73
CA VAL A 28 15.35 -30.25 8.09
C VAL A 28 15.19 -28.78 8.46
N ARG A 29 14.59 -28.51 9.62
CA ARG A 29 14.28 -27.16 10.09
C ARG A 29 14.64 -27.01 11.56
N HIS A 30 15.04 -25.80 11.94
CA HIS A 30 15.22 -25.39 13.35
C HIS A 30 16.26 -26.23 14.14
N CYS A 31 17.32 -26.70 13.47
CA CYS A 31 18.42 -27.44 14.11
C CYS A 31 19.61 -26.51 14.45
N ASP A 32 20.51 -26.92 15.36
CA ASP A 32 21.75 -26.16 15.66
C ASP A 32 22.97 -26.83 15.00
N LEU A 33 22.91 -26.98 13.67
CA LEU A 33 23.97 -27.65 12.90
C LEU A 33 25.26 -26.83 12.87
N ARG A 34 25.17 -25.50 12.69
CA ARG A 34 26.29 -24.52 12.55
C ARG A 34 27.17 -24.72 11.31
N ALA A 35 27.48 -25.96 10.96
CA ALA A 35 28.21 -26.38 9.78
C ALA A 35 27.63 -27.68 9.22
N LEU A 36 27.77 -27.88 7.91
CA LEU A 36 27.41 -29.12 7.23
C LEU A 36 28.68 -29.95 6.97
N PRO A 37 28.74 -31.22 7.40
CA PRO A 37 29.87 -32.09 7.11
C PRO A 37 29.92 -32.41 5.60
N PRO A 38 31.09 -32.25 4.94
CA PRO A 38 31.20 -32.44 3.50
C PRO A 38 30.83 -33.83 3.00
N GLU A 39 31.17 -34.87 3.77
CA GLU A 39 31.02 -36.29 3.43
C GLU A 39 29.55 -36.70 3.33
N LEU A 40 28.71 -36.07 4.14
CA LEU A 40 27.29 -36.36 4.22
C LEU A 40 26.56 -35.94 2.94
N LEU A 41 26.88 -34.74 2.43
CA LEU A 41 26.32 -34.23 1.17
C LEU A 41 26.80 -35.05 -0.04
N ALA A 42 28.04 -35.55 0.00
CA ALA A 42 28.59 -36.41 -1.05
C ALA A 42 27.83 -37.74 -1.19
N ARG A 43 27.12 -38.19 -0.14
CA ARG A 43 26.27 -39.40 -0.17
C ARG A 43 24.82 -39.10 -0.60
N ALA A 44 24.41 -37.84 -0.64
CA ALA A 44 23.04 -37.40 -0.86
C ALA A 44 22.78 -36.92 -2.31
N THR A 45 23.55 -37.41 -3.28
CA THR A 45 23.54 -36.93 -4.68
C THR A 45 22.23 -37.22 -5.44
N HIS A 46 21.36 -38.07 -4.89
CA HIS A 46 20.04 -38.40 -5.43
C HIS A 46 18.97 -37.34 -5.11
N LEU A 47 19.27 -36.38 -4.23
CA LEU A 47 18.30 -35.35 -3.81
C LEU A 47 17.92 -34.41 -4.96
N ARG A 48 16.61 -34.16 -5.06
CA ARG A 48 15.98 -33.16 -5.93
C ARG A 48 15.46 -31.96 -5.15
N GLU A 49 15.03 -32.16 -3.91
CA GLU A 49 14.58 -31.07 -3.04
C GLU A 49 15.30 -31.12 -1.70
N LEU A 50 15.89 -30.00 -1.29
CA LEU A 50 16.60 -29.87 -0.02
C LEU A 50 16.15 -28.59 0.69
N THR A 51 15.61 -28.73 1.89
CA THR A 51 15.25 -27.62 2.78
C THR A 51 16.07 -27.75 4.06
N LEU A 52 16.97 -26.79 4.31
CA LEU A 52 17.76 -26.65 5.53
C LEU A 52 17.56 -25.25 6.10
N GLU A 53 16.42 -25.01 6.75
CA GLU A 53 16.04 -23.68 7.24
C GLU A 53 16.32 -23.51 8.73
N HIS A 54 16.68 -22.29 9.14
CA HIS A 54 16.91 -21.96 10.55
C HIS A 54 17.92 -22.88 11.26
N ALA A 55 18.94 -23.35 10.54
CA ALA A 55 19.93 -24.31 11.00
C ALA A 55 21.21 -23.65 11.58
N LYS A 56 21.22 -22.31 11.69
CA LYS A 56 22.36 -21.46 12.09
C LYS A 56 23.62 -21.69 11.25
N LEU A 57 23.49 -22.17 10.01
CA LEU A 57 24.62 -22.43 9.14
C LEU A 57 25.35 -21.14 8.79
N ARG A 58 26.66 -21.10 9.00
CA ARG A 58 27.50 -19.93 8.66
C ARG A 58 28.13 -20.02 7.28
N GLN A 59 28.41 -21.24 6.83
CA GLN A 59 29.04 -21.53 5.55
C GLN A 59 28.52 -22.86 5.01
N LEU A 60 28.65 -23.06 3.70
CA LEU A 60 28.38 -24.32 3.04
C LEU A 60 29.70 -24.92 2.51
N PRO A 61 29.91 -26.24 2.64
CA PRO A 61 31.10 -26.89 2.11
C PRO A 61 31.09 -26.93 0.58
N ALA A 62 32.27 -27.11 -0.04
CA ALA A 62 32.37 -27.23 -1.49
C ALA A 62 31.62 -28.45 -2.06
N SER A 63 31.45 -29.51 -1.27
CA SER A 63 30.70 -30.72 -1.67
C SER A 63 29.20 -30.46 -1.92
N PHE A 64 28.69 -29.27 -1.61
CA PHE A 64 27.32 -28.88 -1.97
C PHE A 64 27.09 -28.93 -3.49
N GLY A 65 28.13 -28.70 -4.30
CA GLY A 65 28.05 -28.83 -5.76
C GLY A 65 27.87 -30.26 -6.27
N CYS A 66 28.01 -31.28 -5.43
CA CYS A 66 27.75 -32.68 -5.81
C CYS A 66 26.25 -32.98 -5.98
N LEU A 67 25.36 -32.11 -5.46
CA LEU A 67 23.91 -32.27 -5.55
C LEU A 67 23.35 -31.86 -6.93
N VAL A 68 23.94 -32.37 -8.01
CA VAL A 68 23.68 -31.94 -9.39
C VAL A 68 22.24 -32.21 -9.87
N LEU A 69 21.50 -33.06 -9.17
CA LEU A 69 20.09 -33.38 -9.44
C LEU A 69 19.11 -32.43 -8.74
N LEU A 70 19.60 -31.48 -7.94
CA LEU A 70 18.77 -30.60 -7.12
C LEU A 70 17.97 -29.63 -8.00
N GLU A 71 16.66 -29.65 -7.83
CA GLU A 71 15.67 -28.81 -8.51
C GLU A 71 15.18 -27.69 -7.59
N ARG A 72 15.07 -27.95 -6.28
CA ARG A 72 14.64 -26.96 -5.27
C ARG A 72 15.55 -26.95 -4.06
N LEU A 73 16.03 -25.77 -3.68
CA LEU A 73 16.88 -25.58 -2.51
C LEU A 73 16.37 -24.43 -1.66
N SER A 74 16.07 -24.70 -0.39
CA SER A 74 15.85 -23.67 0.62
C SER A 74 16.91 -23.74 1.71
N LEU A 75 17.56 -22.61 1.96
CA LEU A 75 18.54 -22.35 3.01
C LEU A 75 18.12 -21.11 3.82
N ALA A 76 16.82 -20.80 3.83
CA ALA A 76 16.31 -19.58 4.44
C ALA A 76 16.56 -19.52 5.95
N GLY A 77 16.80 -18.32 6.47
CA GLY A 77 16.91 -18.10 7.91
C GLY A 77 18.19 -18.65 8.55
N ASN A 78 19.27 -18.81 7.78
CA ASN A 78 20.59 -19.20 8.27
C ASN A 78 21.50 -17.97 8.51
N GLN A 79 22.81 -18.17 8.64
CA GLN A 79 23.82 -17.13 8.88
C GLN A 79 24.86 -17.12 7.75
N LEU A 80 24.47 -17.51 6.53
CA LEU A 80 25.39 -17.63 5.40
C LEU A 80 25.89 -16.26 4.95
N GLU A 81 27.21 -16.08 4.93
CA GLU A 81 27.84 -14.83 4.46
C GLU A 81 28.18 -14.86 2.96
N THR A 82 28.42 -16.07 2.42
CA THR A 82 28.72 -16.34 1.01
C THR A 82 28.15 -17.69 0.57
N LEU A 83 28.07 -17.89 -0.74
CA LEU A 83 27.79 -19.20 -1.35
C LEU A 83 29.09 -19.75 -1.98
N PRO A 84 29.36 -21.07 -1.90
CA PRO A 84 30.59 -21.66 -2.42
C PRO A 84 30.61 -21.64 -3.96
N LEU A 85 31.81 -21.65 -4.54
CA LEU A 85 31.99 -21.62 -6.01
C LEU A 85 31.34 -22.82 -6.73
N SER A 86 31.22 -23.94 -6.03
CA SER A 86 30.59 -25.16 -6.53
C SER A 86 29.07 -25.05 -6.70
N PHE A 87 28.42 -23.98 -6.25
CA PHE A 87 27.00 -23.73 -6.55
C PHE A 87 26.70 -23.71 -8.04
N ARG A 88 27.67 -23.33 -8.87
CA ARG A 88 27.52 -23.32 -10.33
C ARG A 88 27.21 -24.71 -10.91
N GLU A 89 27.52 -25.79 -10.20
CA GLU A 89 27.30 -27.15 -10.69
C GLU A 89 25.81 -27.59 -10.61
N LEU A 90 24.97 -26.83 -9.89
CA LEU A 90 23.54 -27.12 -9.69
C LEU A 90 22.69 -26.74 -10.91
N GLN A 91 23.02 -27.30 -12.08
CA GLN A 91 22.45 -26.92 -13.39
C GLN A 91 20.96 -27.23 -13.56
N ARG A 92 20.37 -28.02 -12.66
CA ARG A 92 18.92 -28.34 -12.64
C ARG A 92 18.13 -27.49 -11.66
N LEU A 93 18.78 -26.60 -10.92
CA LEU A 93 18.13 -25.84 -9.87
C LEU A 93 17.15 -24.83 -10.46
N GLU A 94 15.86 -25.05 -10.20
CA GLU A 94 14.77 -24.18 -10.66
C GLU A 94 14.36 -23.17 -9.59
N GLU A 95 14.47 -23.55 -8.31
CA GLU A 95 14.07 -22.71 -7.18
C GLU A 95 15.16 -22.66 -6.12
N LEU A 96 15.57 -21.44 -5.77
CA LEU A 96 16.57 -21.18 -4.74
C LEU A 96 16.05 -20.14 -3.77
N ASP A 97 15.93 -20.52 -2.50
CA ASP A 97 15.69 -19.63 -1.38
C ASP A 97 16.92 -19.56 -0.47
N VAL A 98 17.55 -18.41 -0.43
CA VAL A 98 18.66 -18.06 0.48
C VAL A 98 18.33 -16.77 1.24
N SER A 99 17.04 -16.52 1.44
CA SER A 99 16.54 -15.35 2.16
C SER A 99 16.88 -15.40 3.65
N ALA A 100 16.82 -14.24 4.31
CA ALA A 100 17.10 -14.10 5.74
C ALA A 100 18.45 -14.71 6.15
N ASN A 101 19.50 -14.37 5.40
CA ASN A 101 20.89 -14.75 5.65
C ASN A 101 21.77 -13.48 5.79
N ALA A 102 23.09 -13.63 5.78
CA ALA A 102 24.05 -12.53 5.88
C ALA A 102 24.83 -12.31 4.57
N LEU A 103 24.24 -12.63 3.41
CA LEU A 103 24.96 -12.57 2.13
C LEU A 103 25.31 -11.12 1.75
N HIS A 104 26.60 -10.84 1.56
CA HIS A 104 27.09 -9.51 1.19
C HIS A 104 27.23 -9.32 -0.33
N SER A 105 27.44 -10.41 -1.05
CA SER A 105 27.57 -10.46 -2.51
C SER A 105 27.21 -11.83 -3.05
N LEU A 106 26.75 -11.88 -4.30
CA LEU A 106 26.73 -13.09 -5.11
C LEU A 106 27.97 -13.11 -5.99
N LEU A 107 28.62 -14.28 -6.10
CA LEU A 107 29.75 -14.48 -7.00
C LEU A 107 29.27 -14.59 -8.46
N GLY A 108 30.13 -14.30 -9.43
CA GLY A 108 29.75 -14.24 -10.85
C GLY A 108 29.22 -15.57 -11.40
N ASN A 109 29.82 -16.68 -10.96
CA ASN A 109 29.42 -18.07 -11.30
C ASN A 109 28.01 -18.44 -10.81
N PHE A 110 27.39 -17.64 -9.94
CA PHE A 110 25.98 -17.77 -9.60
C PHE A 110 25.08 -17.60 -10.84
N CYS A 111 25.53 -16.83 -11.83
CA CYS A 111 24.79 -16.57 -13.06
C CYS A 111 24.79 -17.76 -14.03
N ASP A 112 25.53 -18.83 -13.73
CA ASP A 112 25.59 -20.07 -14.51
C ASP A 112 24.39 -21.00 -14.24
N LEU A 113 23.54 -20.66 -13.25
CA LEU A 113 22.31 -21.38 -12.89
C LEU A 113 21.17 -21.08 -13.88
N ILE A 114 21.36 -21.45 -15.15
CA ILE A 114 20.48 -21.06 -16.25
C ILE A 114 19.07 -21.65 -16.19
N ALA A 115 18.87 -22.71 -15.41
CA ALA A 115 17.55 -23.33 -15.15
C ALA A 115 16.72 -22.57 -14.11
N LEU A 116 17.31 -21.61 -13.38
CA LEU A 116 16.66 -20.96 -12.26
C LEU A 116 15.44 -20.13 -12.69
N ARG A 117 14.29 -20.43 -12.10
CA ARG A 117 12.99 -19.79 -12.36
C ARG A 117 12.56 -18.91 -11.19
N ARG A 118 12.88 -19.30 -9.96
CA ARG A 118 12.50 -18.58 -8.74
C ARG A 118 13.70 -18.38 -7.84
N LEU A 119 13.95 -17.12 -7.48
CA LEU A 119 15.09 -16.76 -6.66
C LEU A 119 14.67 -15.81 -5.54
N HIS A 120 14.82 -16.29 -4.30
CA HIS A 120 14.58 -15.53 -3.09
C HIS A 120 15.90 -15.18 -2.40
N LEU A 121 16.23 -13.90 -2.39
CA LEU A 121 17.45 -13.30 -1.83
C LEU A 121 17.13 -12.24 -0.77
N HIS A 122 15.87 -12.13 -0.36
CA HIS A 122 15.44 -11.04 0.51
C HIS A 122 16.05 -11.08 1.91
N SER A 123 16.11 -9.93 2.56
CA SER A 123 16.63 -9.81 3.94
C SER A 123 18.05 -10.37 4.06
N ASN A 124 18.93 -9.86 3.20
CA ASN A 124 20.38 -10.10 3.20
C ASN A 124 21.12 -8.75 3.25
N ALA A 125 22.44 -8.76 3.08
CA ALA A 125 23.28 -7.57 3.06
C ALA A 125 23.83 -7.23 1.65
N LEU A 126 23.14 -7.67 0.58
CA LEU A 126 23.66 -7.57 -0.79
C LEU A 126 23.81 -6.10 -1.20
N ARG A 127 25.03 -5.72 -1.61
CA ARG A 127 25.33 -4.35 -2.09
C ARG A 127 25.18 -4.20 -3.60
N LYS A 128 25.36 -5.29 -4.35
CA LYS A 128 25.29 -5.36 -5.81
C LYS A 128 24.87 -6.77 -6.25
N LEU A 129 24.21 -6.83 -7.40
CA LEU A 129 24.11 -8.07 -8.18
C LEU A 129 25.30 -8.16 -9.16
N PRO A 130 25.72 -9.36 -9.57
CA PRO A 130 26.76 -9.58 -10.59
C PRO A 130 26.46 -8.85 -11.90
N ARG A 131 27.49 -8.51 -12.69
CA ARG A 131 27.30 -7.83 -13.98
C ARG A 131 26.64 -8.73 -15.01
N GLU A 132 26.82 -10.05 -14.89
CA GLU A 132 26.25 -11.10 -15.75
C GLU A 132 24.85 -11.56 -15.30
N PHE A 133 24.21 -10.92 -14.32
CA PHE A 133 22.94 -11.39 -13.75
C PHE A 133 21.82 -11.61 -14.79
N GLY A 134 21.85 -10.88 -15.90
CA GLY A 134 20.96 -11.10 -17.05
C GLY A 134 21.10 -12.44 -17.78
N ALA A 135 22.09 -13.27 -17.43
CA ALA A 135 22.25 -14.62 -17.97
C ALA A 135 21.16 -15.59 -17.49
N LEU A 136 20.49 -15.29 -16.36
CA LEU A 136 19.40 -16.08 -15.78
C LEU A 136 18.09 -15.92 -16.58
N ARG A 137 18.10 -16.24 -17.88
CA ARG A 137 16.99 -15.96 -18.82
C ARG A 137 15.71 -16.73 -18.51
N SER A 138 15.81 -17.82 -17.73
CA SER A 138 14.66 -18.61 -17.28
C SER A 138 13.95 -18.01 -16.06
N LEU A 139 14.51 -16.96 -15.46
CA LEU A 139 14.01 -16.41 -14.20
C LEU A 139 12.64 -15.75 -14.40
N GLU A 140 11.66 -16.19 -13.61
CA GLU A 140 10.27 -15.74 -13.62
C GLU A 140 9.94 -14.91 -12.37
N LEU A 141 10.58 -15.23 -11.24
CA LEU A 141 10.40 -14.54 -9.97
C LEU A 141 11.77 -14.20 -9.36
N LEU A 142 11.95 -12.93 -9.03
CA LEU A 142 13.09 -12.44 -8.28
C LEU A 142 12.63 -11.62 -7.07
N ASP A 143 13.01 -12.05 -5.87
CA ASP A 143 12.83 -11.29 -4.65
C ASP A 143 14.20 -10.91 -4.06
N VAL A 144 14.56 -9.63 -4.14
CA VAL A 144 15.76 -9.04 -3.54
C VAL A 144 15.40 -7.97 -2.52
N ARG A 145 14.16 -7.97 -1.99
CA ARG A 145 13.70 -6.94 -1.04
C ARG A 145 14.55 -6.92 0.22
N ASN A 146 14.61 -5.78 0.90
CA ASN A 146 15.35 -5.61 2.16
C ASN A 146 16.83 -6.02 2.02
N ASN A 147 17.53 -5.35 1.10
CA ASN A 147 18.96 -5.48 0.87
C ASN A 147 19.59 -4.07 0.76
N MET A 148 20.85 -3.98 0.33
CA MET A 148 21.59 -2.73 0.23
C MET A 148 21.96 -2.38 -1.23
N LEU A 149 21.16 -2.84 -2.19
CA LEU A 149 21.43 -2.67 -3.62
C LEU A 149 21.34 -1.18 -4.01
N ARG A 150 22.40 -0.67 -4.64
CA ARG A 150 22.45 0.72 -5.14
C ARG A 150 22.06 0.87 -6.61
N LYS A 151 22.22 -0.21 -7.38
CA LYS A 151 21.88 -0.29 -8.80
C LYS A 151 21.57 -1.73 -9.19
N LEU A 152 20.75 -1.88 -10.21
CA LEU A 152 20.63 -3.12 -10.96
C LEU A 152 21.70 -3.13 -12.09
N PRO A 153 22.23 -4.30 -12.47
CA PRO A 153 23.24 -4.40 -13.52
C PRO A 153 22.66 -4.05 -14.90
N ALA A 154 23.52 -3.64 -15.83
CA ALA A 154 23.10 -3.26 -17.19
C ALA A 154 22.49 -4.44 -17.97
N SER A 155 22.86 -5.67 -17.63
CA SER A 155 22.29 -6.91 -18.20
C SER A 155 20.91 -7.27 -17.63
N PHE A 156 20.43 -6.61 -16.58
CA PHE A 156 19.16 -6.95 -15.92
C PHE A 156 17.95 -7.02 -16.87
N PRO A 157 17.82 -6.15 -17.90
CA PRO A 157 16.73 -6.24 -18.88
C PRO A 157 16.75 -7.51 -19.76
N CYS A 158 17.80 -8.32 -19.72
CA CYS A 158 17.86 -9.61 -20.43
C CYS A 158 17.01 -10.71 -19.78
N LEU A 159 16.45 -10.47 -18.58
CA LEU A 159 15.55 -11.39 -17.88
C LEU A 159 14.16 -11.39 -18.54
N THR A 160 14.06 -11.81 -19.79
CA THR A 160 12.86 -11.65 -20.63
C THR A 160 11.65 -12.45 -20.18
N ARG A 161 11.83 -13.47 -19.32
CA ARG A 161 10.76 -14.25 -18.70
C ARG A 161 10.34 -13.74 -17.31
N LEU A 162 10.99 -12.71 -16.80
CA LEU A 162 10.73 -12.21 -15.45
C LEU A 162 9.32 -11.63 -15.37
N SER A 163 8.48 -12.27 -14.57
CA SER A 163 7.08 -11.91 -14.37
C SER A 163 6.84 -11.19 -13.06
N ARG A 164 7.64 -11.49 -12.03
CA ARG A 164 7.53 -10.86 -10.71
C ARG A 164 8.90 -10.40 -10.22
N LEU A 165 8.99 -9.12 -9.86
CA LEU A 165 10.16 -8.51 -9.26
C LEU A 165 9.76 -7.80 -7.97
N ASP A 166 10.39 -8.16 -6.85
CA ASP A 166 10.42 -7.35 -5.65
C ASP A 166 11.85 -6.89 -5.36
N ALA A 167 12.10 -5.61 -5.55
CA ALA A 167 13.35 -4.94 -5.18
C ALA A 167 13.08 -3.78 -4.20
N SER A 168 12.00 -3.87 -3.43
CA SER A 168 11.65 -2.88 -2.42
C SER A 168 12.65 -2.84 -1.26
N ARG A 169 12.67 -1.75 -0.48
CA ARG A 169 13.56 -1.58 0.69
C ARG A 169 15.04 -1.81 0.33
N ASN A 170 15.50 -1.10 -0.69
CA ASN A 170 16.89 -1.08 -1.15
C ASN A 170 17.37 0.37 -1.24
N LYS A 171 18.49 0.62 -1.94
CA LYS A 171 19.08 1.96 -2.14
C LYS A 171 19.19 2.32 -3.61
N LEU A 172 18.28 1.80 -4.45
CA LEU A 172 18.30 2.00 -5.90
C LEU A 172 18.06 3.49 -6.21
N LYS A 173 18.98 4.11 -6.96
CA LYS A 173 18.86 5.51 -7.40
C LYS A 173 18.28 5.64 -8.81
N LYS A 174 18.56 4.66 -9.66
CA LYS A 174 18.09 4.59 -11.05
C LYS A 174 17.86 3.12 -11.44
N LEU A 175 16.99 2.91 -12.41
CA LEU A 175 16.86 1.65 -13.12
C LEU A 175 17.70 1.68 -14.41
N PRO A 176 18.08 0.52 -14.98
CA PRO A 176 18.72 0.45 -16.29
C PRO A 176 17.84 1.09 -17.38
N ALA A 177 18.45 1.76 -18.37
CA ALA A 177 17.70 2.49 -19.41
C ALA A 177 16.70 1.60 -20.17
N ALA A 178 17.07 0.35 -20.42
CA ALA A 178 16.24 -0.64 -21.10
C ALA A 178 15.32 -1.44 -20.17
N PHE A 179 15.02 -0.97 -18.95
CA PHE A 179 14.17 -1.70 -17.99
C PHE A 179 12.79 -2.09 -18.58
N GLY A 180 12.23 -1.26 -19.47
CA GLY A 180 11.00 -1.57 -20.19
C GLY A 180 11.04 -2.79 -21.11
N ASN A 181 12.22 -3.36 -21.39
CA ASN A 181 12.33 -4.60 -22.18
C ASN A 181 11.86 -5.85 -21.43
N LEU A 182 11.56 -5.74 -20.13
CA LEU A 182 10.97 -6.80 -19.32
C LEU A 182 9.47 -6.97 -19.67
N ARG A 183 9.18 -7.37 -20.91
CA ARG A 183 7.82 -7.43 -21.46
C ARG A 183 6.92 -8.47 -20.81
N ALA A 184 7.49 -9.45 -20.11
CA ALA A 184 6.73 -10.44 -19.34
C ALA A 184 6.41 -9.99 -17.90
N LEU A 185 6.93 -8.82 -17.46
CA LEU A 185 6.81 -8.34 -16.09
C LEU A 185 5.37 -7.92 -15.80
N ARG A 186 4.75 -8.58 -14.82
CA ARG A 186 3.35 -8.34 -14.37
C ARG A 186 3.31 -7.63 -13.03
N VAL A 187 4.20 -7.97 -12.11
CA VAL A 187 4.26 -7.39 -10.77
C VAL A 187 5.65 -6.82 -10.52
N CYS A 188 5.71 -5.53 -10.22
CA CYS A 188 6.96 -4.82 -9.96
C CYS A 188 6.86 -3.98 -8.68
N HIS A 189 7.58 -4.40 -7.64
CA HIS A 189 7.70 -3.66 -6.39
C HIS A 189 9.08 -3.01 -6.29
N LEU A 190 9.09 -1.69 -6.24
CA LEU A 190 10.27 -0.82 -6.16
C LEU A 190 10.17 0.18 -5.01
N GLY A 191 9.18 0.05 -4.13
CA GLY A 191 8.96 0.96 -3.03
C GLY A 191 10.10 1.01 -2.01
N ARG A 192 10.21 2.09 -1.24
CA ARG A 192 11.28 2.34 -0.24
C ARG A 192 12.67 2.21 -0.87
N ASN A 193 12.91 2.98 -1.92
CA ASN A 193 14.20 3.13 -2.60
C ASN A 193 14.55 4.64 -2.68
N ALA A 194 15.49 5.01 -3.54
CA ALA A 194 15.90 6.40 -3.78
C ALA A 194 15.74 6.80 -5.25
N LEU A 195 14.77 6.23 -5.96
CA LEU A 195 14.53 6.49 -7.37
C LEU A 195 14.07 7.93 -7.55
N GLN A 196 14.79 8.70 -8.37
CA GLN A 196 14.42 10.08 -8.72
C GLN A 196 13.63 10.16 -10.02
N GLU A 197 13.88 9.22 -10.92
CA GLU A 197 13.24 9.12 -12.22
C GLU A 197 13.12 7.66 -12.64
N LEU A 198 12.15 7.38 -13.50
CA LEU A 198 12.06 6.12 -14.24
C LEU A 198 12.62 6.32 -15.66
N PRO A 199 13.19 5.26 -16.28
CA PRO A 199 13.68 5.33 -17.65
C PRO A 199 12.59 5.78 -18.64
N GLU A 200 12.98 6.49 -19.70
CA GLU A 200 12.04 7.02 -20.69
C GLU A 200 11.19 5.94 -21.36
N LEU A 201 11.75 4.75 -21.56
CA LEU A 201 11.08 3.59 -22.16
C LEU A 201 10.44 2.63 -21.14
N PHE A 202 10.21 3.07 -19.90
CA PHE A 202 9.62 2.21 -18.85
C PHE A 202 8.27 1.61 -19.27
N GLY A 203 7.45 2.37 -20.01
CA GLY A 203 6.16 1.92 -20.53
C GLY A 203 6.18 0.74 -21.49
N MET A 204 7.34 0.36 -22.03
CA MET A 204 7.45 -0.82 -22.91
C MET A 204 7.20 -2.15 -22.17
N ALA A 205 7.14 -2.14 -20.83
CA ALA A 205 6.73 -3.30 -20.03
C ALA A 205 5.20 -3.44 -20.03
N THR A 206 4.61 -3.67 -21.21
CA THR A 206 3.16 -3.60 -21.45
C THR A 206 2.33 -4.66 -20.73
N SER A 207 2.94 -5.73 -20.22
CA SER A 207 2.25 -6.75 -19.40
C SER A 207 2.10 -6.36 -17.93
N LEU A 208 2.55 -5.17 -17.53
CA LEU A 208 2.58 -4.76 -16.12
C LEU A 208 1.16 -4.52 -15.59
N GLU A 209 0.81 -5.23 -14.53
CA GLU A 209 -0.50 -5.18 -13.87
C GLU A 209 -0.43 -4.45 -12.53
N VAL A 210 0.68 -4.60 -11.80
CA VAL A 210 0.88 -4.00 -10.48
C VAL A 210 2.23 -3.31 -10.41
N LEU A 211 2.21 -2.02 -10.11
CA LEU A 211 3.39 -1.19 -9.94
C LEU A 211 3.38 -0.45 -8.60
N ALA A 212 4.34 -0.79 -7.75
CA ALA A 212 4.51 -0.22 -6.42
C ALA A 212 5.81 0.60 -6.36
N LEU A 213 5.70 1.93 -6.34
CA LEU A 213 6.78 2.92 -6.36
C LEU A 213 6.83 3.79 -5.08
N GLN A 214 6.10 3.39 -4.04
CA GLN A 214 5.92 4.18 -2.84
C GLN A 214 7.22 4.50 -2.10
N HIS A 215 7.32 5.66 -1.44
CA HIS A 215 8.49 6.11 -0.69
C HIS A 215 9.78 6.07 -1.54
N ASN A 216 9.76 6.82 -2.64
CA ASN A 216 10.92 7.11 -3.48
C ASN A 216 11.13 8.64 -3.53
N ALA A 217 11.85 9.14 -4.53
CA ALA A 217 12.07 10.56 -4.76
C ALA A 217 11.60 11.00 -6.15
N LEU A 218 10.61 10.31 -6.72
CA LEU A 218 10.11 10.59 -8.07
C LEU A 218 9.48 11.98 -8.12
N TYR A 219 9.86 12.78 -9.10
CA TYR A 219 9.30 14.11 -9.33
C TYR A 219 8.46 14.19 -10.62
N LYS A 220 8.54 13.17 -11.48
CA LYS A 220 7.68 13.01 -12.67
C LYS A 220 7.53 11.52 -13.05
N LEU A 221 6.50 11.23 -13.85
CA LEU A 221 6.37 9.96 -14.57
C LEU A 221 6.73 10.17 -16.06
N PRO A 222 7.44 9.23 -16.71
CA PRO A 222 7.82 9.38 -18.12
C PRO A 222 6.59 9.24 -19.05
N ALA A 223 6.65 9.88 -20.22
CA ALA A 223 5.53 9.89 -21.18
C ALA A 223 5.08 8.48 -21.60
N SER A 224 6.01 7.51 -21.66
CA SER A 224 5.69 6.12 -21.99
C SER A 224 4.76 5.43 -20.99
N PHE A 225 4.49 5.98 -19.80
CA PHE A 225 3.52 5.39 -18.86
C PHE A 225 2.14 5.16 -19.49
N ALA A 226 1.76 5.97 -20.49
CA ALA A 226 0.50 5.79 -21.22
C ALA A 226 0.43 4.43 -21.96
N GLU A 227 1.55 3.74 -22.18
CA GLU A 227 1.60 2.43 -22.84
C GLU A 227 1.25 1.26 -21.88
N LEU A 228 1.17 1.50 -20.57
CA LEU A 228 0.92 0.45 -19.55
C LEU A 228 -0.56 0.05 -19.46
N THR A 229 -1.21 -0.23 -20.58
CA THR A 229 -2.66 -0.41 -20.69
C THR A 229 -3.26 -1.54 -19.84
N ASN A 230 -2.43 -2.50 -19.39
CA ASN A 230 -2.83 -3.59 -18.48
C ASN A 230 -2.69 -3.24 -16.99
N LEU A 231 -2.25 -2.03 -16.65
CA LEU A 231 -1.97 -1.65 -15.27
C LEU A 231 -3.28 -1.51 -14.49
N THR A 232 -3.42 -2.34 -13.45
CA THR A 232 -4.60 -2.39 -12.56
C THR A 232 -4.35 -1.67 -11.24
N SER A 233 -3.11 -1.61 -10.79
CA SER A 233 -2.75 -0.99 -9.51
C SER A 233 -1.46 -0.18 -9.64
N LEU A 234 -1.56 1.11 -9.33
CA LEU A 234 -0.44 2.04 -9.29
C LEU A 234 -0.36 2.71 -7.92
N SER A 235 0.79 2.57 -7.26
CA SER A 235 1.10 3.26 -6.02
C SER A 235 2.33 4.12 -6.19
N VAL A 236 2.18 5.44 -6.17
CA VAL A 236 3.26 6.44 -6.16
C VAL A 236 3.31 7.22 -4.85
N THR A 237 2.74 6.67 -3.78
CA THR A 237 2.68 7.26 -2.45
C THR A 237 4.06 7.71 -1.94
N GLY A 238 4.19 8.83 -1.23
CA GLY A 238 5.46 9.18 -0.58
C GLY A 238 6.55 9.55 -1.58
N ASN A 239 6.21 10.30 -2.63
CA ASN A 239 7.17 10.78 -3.63
C ASN A 239 7.23 12.32 -3.62
N ARG A 240 7.78 12.92 -4.67
CA ARG A 240 7.94 14.37 -4.82
C ARG A 240 7.21 14.87 -6.05
N LEU A 241 6.10 14.21 -6.42
CA LEU A 241 5.33 14.61 -7.59
C LEU A 241 4.54 15.87 -7.27
N GLU A 242 4.70 16.89 -8.12
CA GLU A 242 4.11 18.22 -7.91
C GLU A 242 2.84 18.44 -8.76
N SER A 243 2.66 17.66 -9.82
CA SER A 243 1.52 17.75 -10.74
C SER A 243 0.90 16.39 -11.05
N PHE A 244 -0.42 16.38 -11.24
CA PHE A 244 -1.15 15.18 -11.60
C PHE A 244 -0.76 14.71 -13.02
N PRO A 245 -0.37 13.44 -13.22
CA PRO A 245 0.18 12.96 -14.49
C PRO A 245 -0.92 12.53 -15.47
N GLY A 246 -1.84 13.45 -15.79
CA GLY A 246 -3.03 13.17 -16.59
C GLY A 246 -2.74 12.53 -17.95
N ASP A 247 -1.80 13.10 -18.71
CA ASP A 247 -1.40 12.58 -20.02
C ASP A 247 -0.78 11.19 -19.95
N GLN A 248 -0.07 10.88 -18.86
CA GLN A 248 0.56 9.57 -18.65
C GLN A 248 -0.45 8.50 -18.22
N LEU A 249 -1.58 8.91 -17.62
CA LEU A 249 -2.64 7.99 -17.20
C LEU A 249 -3.76 7.83 -18.23
N ARG A 250 -3.73 8.63 -19.32
CA ARG A 250 -4.83 8.76 -20.31
C ARG A 250 -5.33 7.46 -20.96
N SER A 251 -4.51 6.42 -20.99
CA SER A 251 -4.79 5.15 -21.67
C SER A 251 -4.88 3.97 -20.70
N LEU A 252 -4.82 4.23 -19.39
CA LEU A 252 -4.81 3.19 -18.35
C LEU A 252 -6.22 2.72 -18.00
N ASN A 253 -6.92 2.22 -19.00
CA ASN A 253 -8.34 1.85 -18.90
C ASN A 253 -8.60 0.64 -17.97
N ALA A 254 -7.55 -0.09 -17.57
CA ALA A 254 -7.64 -1.21 -16.62
C ALA A 254 -7.39 -0.80 -15.16
N LEU A 255 -7.09 0.48 -14.88
CA LEU A 255 -6.64 0.94 -13.57
C LEU A 255 -7.79 0.92 -12.54
N VAL A 256 -7.65 0.08 -11.51
CA VAL A 256 -8.62 -0.06 -10.42
C VAL A 256 -8.18 0.74 -9.20
N THR A 257 -6.89 0.76 -8.91
CA THR A 257 -6.33 1.38 -7.70
C THR A 257 -5.26 2.38 -8.06
N LEU A 258 -5.44 3.62 -7.62
CA LEU A 258 -4.46 4.69 -7.75
C LEU A 258 -4.20 5.33 -6.39
N SER A 259 -2.99 5.12 -5.84
CA SER A 259 -2.53 5.86 -4.67
C SER A 259 -1.46 6.87 -5.04
N TYR A 260 -1.78 8.12 -4.79
CA TYR A 260 -0.98 9.32 -5.02
C TYR A 260 -0.68 10.06 -3.69
N ALA A 261 -0.99 9.44 -2.55
CA ALA A 261 -0.85 10.06 -1.24
C ALA A 261 0.59 10.49 -0.91
N GLU A 262 0.79 11.37 0.06
CA GLU A 262 2.11 11.79 0.54
C GLU A 262 3.01 12.32 -0.62
N ASN A 263 2.47 13.18 -1.47
CA ASN A 263 3.20 13.84 -2.56
C ASN A 263 3.23 15.36 -2.33
N ARG A 264 3.54 16.13 -3.37
CA ARG A 264 3.60 17.60 -3.33
C ARG A 264 2.56 18.22 -4.25
N LEU A 265 1.46 17.52 -4.49
CA LEU A 265 0.43 17.91 -5.42
C LEU A 265 -0.30 19.16 -4.90
N SER A 266 -0.11 20.29 -5.56
CA SER A 266 -0.77 21.56 -5.22
C SER A 266 -2.00 21.82 -6.09
N GLN A 267 -2.02 21.28 -7.31
CA GLN A 267 -3.09 21.46 -8.30
C GLN A 267 -3.32 20.17 -9.09
N TRP A 268 -4.58 19.92 -9.45
CA TRP A 268 -4.99 18.71 -10.19
C TRP A 268 -4.73 18.81 -11.71
N GLN A 269 -4.53 19.98 -12.32
CA GLN A 269 -4.28 20.14 -13.76
C GLN A 269 -3.23 21.21 -14.09
N LEU A 270 -2.41 20.96 -15.12
CA LEU A 270 -1.69 21.99 -15.87
C LEU A 270 -2.68 22.68 -16.82
N GLY A 271 -3.12 23.89 -16.53
CA GLY A 271 -3.93 24.64 -17.49
C GLY A 271 -4.86 25.67 -16.89
N ASP A 272 -5.28 25.49 -15.64
CA ASP A 272 -5.89 26.59 -14.90
C ASP A 272 -4.74 27.45 -14.37
N ARG A 273 -4.08 28.18 -15.30
CA ARG A 273 -3.46 29.45 -14.93
C ARG A 273 -4.57 30.17 -14.21
N SER A 274 -4.42 30.30 -12.89
CA SER A 274 -5.24 31.11 -12.01
C SER A 274 -6.00 32.14 -12.83
N VAL A 275 -7.22 31.80 -13.25
CA VAL A 275 -8.14 32.86 -13.56
C VAL A 275 -8.46 33.38 -12.17
N HIS A 276 -7.71 34.39 -11.76
CA HIS A 276 -8.30 35.52 -11.05
C HIS A 276 -9.47 36.01 -11.92
N LEU A 277 -10.55 35.22 -12.00
CA LEU A 277 -11.87 35.80 -12.11
C LEU A 277 -12.14 36.18 -10.68
N GLU A 278 -11.88 37.46 -10.45
CA GLU A 278 -12.41 38.29 -9.40
C GLU A 278 -13.60 37.63 -8.69
N ASP A 279 -13.54 37.70 -7.37
CA ASP A 279 -14.68 37.67 -6.49
C ASP A 279 -15.81 38.51 -7.07
N GLN A 280 -16.70 37.90 -7.84
CA GLN A 280 -18.05 38.41 -8.03
C GLN A 280 -19.03 37.29 -7.77
N ASP A 281 -19.64 37.49 -6.61
CA ASP A 281 -20.90 37.04 -6.06
C ASP A 281 -22.06 37.22 -7.08
N GLU A 282 -21.95 36.61 -8.25
CA GLU A 282 -23.07 36.47 -9.19
C GLU A 282 -23.71 35.11 -8.95
N GLY A 283 -24.98 35.15 -8.58
CA GLY A 283 -25.76 34.04 -8.05
C GLY A 283 -25.64 32.76 -8.87
N PHE A 284 -25.76 31.65 -8.14
CA PHE A 284 -26.02 30.32 -8.69
C PHE A 284 -27.27 30.35 -9.58
N GLN A 285 -27.08 30.62 -10.87
CA GLN A 285 -27.98 30.21 -11.91
C GLN A 285 -27.45 28.92 -12.53
N ASP A 286 -28.32 27.91 -12.50
CA ASP A 286 -28.22 26.65 -13.22
C ASP A 286 -28.02 26.90 -14.73
N ASP A 287 -26.79 27.18 -15.16
CA ASP A 287 -26.45 27.15 -16.59
C ASP A 287 -26.00 25.75 -16.97
N ALA A 288 -27.02 24.93 -17.23
CA ALA A 288 -26.94 23.57 -17.75
C ALA A 288 -26.49 23.48 -19.22
N GLU A 289 -26.01 24.55 -19.87
CA GLU A 289 -25.87 24.52 -21.34
C GLU A 289 -24.74 25.38 -21.93
N ALA A 290 -23.62 25.54 -21.21
CA ALA A 290 -22.41 26.17 -21.75
C ALA A 290 -21.31 25.12 -22.07
N THR A 291 -21.45 24.58 -23.29
CA THR A 291 -20.44 23.93 -24.16
C THR A 291 -19.60 22.80 -23.56
N GLU A 292 -20.15 21.58 -23.59
CA GLU A 292 -19.37 20.33 -23.59
C GLU A 292 -18.34 20.26 -24.74
N GLU A 293 -18.46 21.10 -25.77
CA GLU A 293 -17.58 21.08 -26.94
C GLU A 293 -16.14 21.53 -26.70
N LEU A 294 -15.85 22.42 -25.73
CA LEU A 294 -14.47 22.89 -25.48
C LEU A 294 -13.71 22.02 -24.47
N SER A 295 -14.40 21.35 -23.53
CA SER A 295 -13.78 20.35 -22.64
C SER A 295 -13.41 19.04 -23.35
N ASN A 296 -13.96 18.83 -24.54
CA ASN A 296 -13.61 17.68 -25.40
C ASN A 296 -12.37 17.94 -26.27
N VAL A 297 -11.88 19.19 -26.36
CA VAL A 297 -10.68 19.54 -27.16
C VAL A 297 -9.38 19.42 -26.35
N LEU A 298 -9.46 19.53 -25.02
CA LEU A 298 -8.35 19.27 -24.10
C LEU A 298 -8.74 18.07 -23.22
N GLY A 299 -8.32 16.88 -23.64
CA GLY A 299 -8.69 15.60 -23.03
C GLY A 299 -8.68 15.66 -21.51
N ASN A 300 -9.87 15.59 -20.91
CA ASN A 300 -10.01 15.60 -19.46
C ASN A 300 -9.20 14.42 -18.89
N PRO A 301 -8.16 14.66 -18.08
CA PRO A 301 -7.28 13.59 -17.59
C PRO A 301 -8.00 12.59 -16.67
N LEU A 302 -9.19 12.94 -16.18
CA LEU A 302 -10.06 12.03 -15.42
C LEU A 302 -10.83 11.03 -16.29
N SER A 303 -10.98 11.29 -17.60
CA SER A 303 -11.70 10.41 -18.53
C SER A 303 -11.13 8.99 -18.58
N ALA A 304 -9.83 8.86 -18.36
CA ALA A 304 -9.13 7.59 -18.36
C ALA A 304 -9.28 6.78 -17.07
N LEU A 305 -9.81 7.40 -16.01
CA LEU A 305 -9.94 6.79 -14.69
C LEU A 305 -11.32 6.16 -14.47
N ASN A 306 -12.04 5.84 -15.54
CA ASN A 306 -13.42 5.35 -15.47
C ASN A 306 -13.58 3.98 -14.79
N THR A 307 -12.51 3.20 -14.68
CA THR A 307 -12.47 1.91 -13.98
C THR A 307 -11.93 1.99 -12.56
N VAL A 308 -11.46 3.16 -12.12
CA VAL A 308 -10.86 3.35 -10.80
C VAL A 308 -11.92 3.21 -9.72
N GLN A 309 -11.65 2.31 -8.77
CA GLN A 309 -12.49 2.05 -7.60
C GLN A 309 -11.91 2.67 -6.33
N TYR A 310 -10.57 2.76 -6.25
CA TYR A 310 -9.86 3.35 -5.11
C TYR A 310 -8.94 4.47 -5.58
N LEU A 311 -9.17 5.66 -5.06
CA LEU A 311 -8.40 6.86 -5.38
C LEU A 311 -7.95 7.57 -4.12
N ASP A 312 -6.65 7.76 -3.97
CA ASP A 312 -6.06 8.32 -2.75
C ASP A 312 -5.08 9.44 -3.07
N PHE A 313 -5.46 10.65 -2.69
CA PHE A 313 -4.68 11.89 -2.79
C PHE A 313 -4.38 12.49 -1.42
N SER A 314 -4.42 11.69 -0.36
CA SER A 314 -4.19 12.18 1.00
C SER A 314 -2.77 12.73 1.17
N ASP A 315 -2.55 13.55 2.19
CA ASP A 315 -1.22 14.07 2.54
C ASP A 315 -0.54 14.79 1.35
N ASN A 316 -1.27 15.72 0.73
CA ASN A 316 -0.80 16.58 -0.35
C ASN A 316 -1.00 18.06 0.01
N THR A 317 -0.86 18.97 -0.95
CA THR A 317 -1.01 20.41 -0.75
C THR A 317 -2.16 21.00 -1.57
N LEU A 318 -3.15 20.18 -1.94
CA LEU A 318 -4.29 20.59 -2.76
C LEU A 318 -5.10 21.68 -2.07
N VAL A 319 -5.37 22.78 -2.78
CA VAL A 319 -6.23 23.88 -2.31
C VAL A 319 -7.63 23.78 -2.89
N THR A 320 -7.73 23.35 -4.15
CA THR A 320 -8.98 23.20 -4.88
C THR A 320 -9.02 21.86 -5.61
N LEU A 321 -10.24 21.42 -5.88
CA LEU A 321 -10.54 20.27 -6.72
C LEU A 321 -11.12 20.73 -8.07
N PRO A 322 -10.97 19.94 -9.15
CA PRO A 322 -11.57 20.27 -10.44
C PRO A 322 -13.09 20.37 -10.32
N ARG A 323 -13.71 21.38 -10.97
CA ARG A 323 -15.16 21.59 -10.91
C ARG A 323 -15.96 20.55 -11.72
N ARG A 324 -15.36 20.03 -12.81
CA ARG A 324 -15.99 19.12 -13.78
C ARG A 324 -15.18 17.82 -13.90
N GLY A 325 -15.79 16.79 -14.50
CA GLY A 325 -15.12 15.52 -14.81
C GLY A 325 -15.36 14.36 -13.83
N TRP A 326 -15.94 14.64 -12.66
CA TRP A 326 -16.28 13.62 -11.65
C TRP A 326 -17.27 12.56 -12.14
N SER A 327 -18.14 12.89 -13.09
CA SER A 327 -19.07 11.94 -13.71
C SER A 327 -18.39 10.78 -14.44
N GLN A 328 -17.11 10.94 -14.82
CA GLN A 328 -16.33 9.88 -15.47
C GLN A 328 -15.87 8.81 -14.48
N LEU A 329 -15.74 9.13 -13.19
CA LEU A 329 -15.35 8.22 -12.13
C LEU A 329 -16.55 7.38 -11.64
N GLY A 330 -17.25 6.74 -12.57
CA GLY A 330 -18.51 6.03 -12.32
C GLY A 330 -18.34 4.78 -11.44
N GLU A 331 -17.15 4.18 -11.42
CA GLU A 331 -16.83 2.99 -10.62
C GLU A 331 -16.21 3.31 -9.25
N LEU A 332 -16.03 4.59 -8.90
CA LEU A 332 -15.30 4.97 -7.69
C LEU A 332 -16.07 4.58 -6.42
N LEU A 333 -15.43 3.79 -5.57
CA LEU A 333 -15.97 3.31 -4.30
C LEU A 333 -15.38 4.07 -3.11
N GLU A 334 -14.12 4.45 -3.20
CA GLU A 334 -13.37 5.09 -2.13
C GLU A 334 -12.52 6.24 -2.65
N LEU A 335 -12.74 7.42 -2.07
CA LEU A 335 -11.99 8.63 -2.35
C LEU A 335 -11.36 9.16 -1.05
N LYS A 336 -10.03 9.24 -1.03
CA LYS A 336 -9.29 9.84 0.08
C LYS A 336 -8.61 11.13 -0.34
N LEU A 337 -8.89 12.17 0.44
CA LEU A 337 -8.44 13.54 0.27
C LEU A 337 -7.95 14.13 1.61
N ALA A 338 -7.70 13.27 2.60
CA ALA A 338 -7.29 13.69 3.93
C ALA A 338 -5.99 14.49 3.90
N ARG A 339 -5.78 15.36 4.90
CA ARG A 339 -4.53 16.10 5.12
C ARG A 339 -4.09 16.89 3.88
N ASN A 340 -5.02 17.66 3.34
CA ASN A 340 -4.80 18.62 2.26
C ASN A 340 -5.10 20.05 2.77
N ARG A 341 -5.27 21.02 1.85
CA ARG A 341 -5.61 22.42 2.17
C ARG A 341 -6.93 22.83 1.53
N LEU A 342 -7.84 21.89 1.32
CA LEU A 342 -9.11 22.14 0.63
C LEU A 342 -9.99 23.10 1.44
N GLU A 343 -10.41 24.20 0.82
CA GLU A 343 -11.30 25.18 1.45
C GLU A 343 -12.78 24.95 1.09
N ARG A 344 -13.03 24.46 -0.13
CA ARG A 344 -14.36 24.15 -0.64
C ARG A 344 -14.33 22.87 -1.48
N LEU A 345 -15.48 22.20 -1.55
CA LEU A 345 -15.71 21.05 -2.43
C LEU A 345 -16.62 21.42 -3.60
N PRO A 346 -16.35 20.93 -4.82
CA PRO A 346 -17.21 21.17 -5.96
C PRO A 346 -18.49 20.33 -5.88
N ALA A 347 -19.63 20.90 -6.27
CA ALA A 347 -20.91 20.19 -6.33
C ALA A 347 -20.86 18.95 -7.24
N GLY A 348 -19.97 18.95 -8.25
CA GLY A 348 -19.74 17.83 -9.15
C GLY A 348 -19.35 16.51 -8.47
N LEU A 349 -18.85 16.52 -7.22
CA LEU A 349 -18.61 15.30 -6.44
C LEU A 349 -19.90 14.50 -6.19
N GLY A 350 -21.08 15.14 -6.21
CA GLY A 350 -22.37 14.47 -6.14
C GLY A 350 -22.66 13.54 -7.33
N ALA A 351 -21.87 13.59 -8.42
CA ALA A 351 -21.98 12.69 -9.55
C ALA A 351 -21.42 11.27 -9.28
N LEU A 352 -20.72 11.05 -8.16
CA LEU A 352 -20.06 9.79 -7.82
C LEU A 352 -21.05 8.74 -7.27
N ARG A 353 -21.90 8.20 -8.15
CA ARG A 353 -23.06 7.37 -7.79
C ARG A 353 -22.75 6.04 -7.07
N LYS A 354 -21.49 5.57 -7.11
CA LYS A 354 -21.04 4.34 -6.43
C LYS A 354 -20.19 4.61 -5.19
N LEU A 355 -19.94 5.87 -4.84
CA LEU A 355 -19.04 6.22 -3.74
C LEU A 355 -19.60 5.71 -2.42
N ARG A 356 -18.77 4.98 -1.68
CA ARG A 356 -19.09 4.39 -0.37
C ARG A 356 -18.30 5.03 0.75
N ARG A 357 -17.04 5.42 0.49
CA ARG A 357 -16.16 6.02 1.49
C ARG A 357 -15.56 7.31 0.98
N LEU A 358 -15.72 8.37 1.77
CA LEU A 358 -15.13 9.67 1.51
C LEU A 358 -14.36 10.15 2.74
N ASP A 359 -13.06 10.29 2.59
CA ASP A 359 -12.17 10.80 3.63
C ASP A 359 -11.67 12.20 3.26
N LEU A 360 -12.09 13.19 4.04
CA LEU A 360 -11.79 14.61 3.92
C LEU A 360 -11.13 15.15 5.21
N ALA A 361 -10.66 14.27 6.09
CA ALA A 361 -10.08 14.63 7.38
C ALA A 361 -8.91 15.63 7.23
N GLY A 362 -8.76 16.59 8.13
CA GLY A 362 -7.58 17.47 8.17
C GLY A 362 -7.48 18.41 6.95
N ASN A 363 -8.59 19.04 6.58
CA ASN A 363 -8.65 20.07 5.53
C ASN A 363 -9.08 21.43 6.15
N LYS A 364 -9.46 22.40 5.31
CA LYS A 364 -9.94 23.73 5.72
C LYS A 364 -11.39 23.97 5.29
N LEU A 365 -12.18 22.91 5.20
CA LEU A 365 -13.55 22.99 4.70
C LEU A 365 -14.42 23.79 5.68
N THR A 366 -15.18 24.75 5.16
CA THR A 366 -16.16 25.52 5.93
C THR A 366 -17.60 25.03 5.77
N VAL A 367 -17.92 24.51 4.59
CA VAL A 367 -19.24 24.00 4.21
C VAL A 367 -19.08 22.79 3.31
N LEU A 368 -20.00 21.82 3.41
CA LEU A 368 -20.13 20.71 2.47
C LEU A 368 -21.24 21.03 1.45
N PRO A 369 -21.07 20.74 0.15
CA PRO A 369 -22.13 20.98 -0.84
C PRO A 369 -23.30 20.01 -0.63
N THR A 370 -24.53 20.49 -0.74
CA THR A 370 -25.76 19.67 -0.61
C THR A 370 -25.75 18.46 -1.55
N ALA A 371 -25.26 18.64 -2.78
CA ALA A 371 -25.13 17.58 -3.78
C ALA A 371 -24.29 16.38 -3.30
N LEU A 372 -23.29 16.60 -2.43
CA LEU A 372 -22.47 15.51 -1.88
C LEU A 372 -23.27 14.62 -0.92
N LEU A 373 -24.20 15.21 -0.18
CA LEU A 373 -25.02 14.52 0.82
C LEU A 373 -26.31 13.91 0.24
N SER A 374 -26.53 14.06 -1.07
CA SER A 374 -27.54 13.28 -1.80
C SER A 374 -26.99 11.94 -2.33
N LEU A 375 -25.73 11.60 -2.01
CA LEU A 375 -25.13 10.31 -2.37
C LEU A 375 -25.74 9.17 -1.55
N LYS A 376 -26.72 8.46 -2.13
CA LYS A 376 -27.43 7.33 -1.51
C LYS A 376 -26.57 6.10 -1.23
N THR A 377 -25.36 6.04 -1.77
CA THR A 377 -24.42 4.92 -1.58
C THR A 377 -23.40 5.15 -0.49
N LEU A 378 -23.28 6.37 0.02
CA LEU A 378 -22.23 6.74 0.97
C LEU A 378 -22.44 6.03 2.31
N GLU A 379 -21.41 5.30 2.75
CA GLU A 379 -21.40 4.52 3.99
C GLU A 379 -20.50 5.16 5.05
N CYS A 380 -19.40 5.80 4.64
CA CYS A 380 -18.48 6.48 5.54
C CYS A 380 -18.16 7.89 5.02
N LEU A 381 -18.34 8.87 5.90
CA LEU A 381 -17.90 10.25 5.71
C LEU A 381 -17.01 10.66 6.89
N ASP A 382 -15.72 10.87 6.61
CA ASP A 382 -14.79 11.45 7.57
C ASP A 382 -14.47 12.89 7.18
N VAL A 383 -14.90 13.84 8.00
CA VAL A 383 -14.65 15.28 7.84
C VAL A 383 -14.04 15.87 9.11
N GLN A 384 -13.36 15.04 9.91
CA GLN A 384 -12.72 15.50 11.15
C GLN A 384 -11.63 16.54 10.87
N GLN A 385 -11.27 17.34 11.86
CA GLN A 385 -10.20 18.34 11.74
C GLN A 385 -10.40 19.29 10.54
N ASN A 386 -11.61 19.86 10.44
CA ASN A 386 -11.95 20.91 9.48
C ASN A 386 -12.42 22.17 10.25
N THR A 387 -12.93 23.15 9.51
CA THR A 387 -13.52 24.38 10.06
C THR A 387 -15.00 24.47 9.68
N LEU A 388 -15.72 23.34 9.70
CA LEU A 388 -17.12 23.31 9.32
C LEU A 388 -17.95 24.17 10.26
N GLN A 389 -18.79 25.03 9.69
CA GLN A 389 -19.73 25.88 10.44
C GLN A 389 -21.07 25.18 10.65
N GLU A 390 -21.53 24.48 9.62
CA GLU A 390 -22.77 23.73 9.61
C GLU A 390 -22.65 22.47 8.74
N LEU A 391 -23.55 21.52 8.99
CA LEU A 391 -23.81 20.44 8.07
C LEU A 391 -25.05 20.76 7.24
N PRO A 392 -25.06 20.44 5.93
CA PRO A 392 -26.21 20.66 5.09
C PRO A 392 -27.47 19.97 5.62
N ALA A 393 -28.61 20.65 5.47
CA ALA A 393 -29.90 20.19 5.96
C ALA A 393 -30.36 18.85 5.36
N ASN A 394 -29.75 18.38 4.27
CA ASN A 394 -30.07 17.12 3.61
C ASN A 394 -29.16 15.95 4.01
N VAL A 395 -28.35 16.05 5.08
CA VAL A 395 -27.51 14.92 5.55
C VAL A 395 -28.30 13.62 5.77
N GLY A 396 -29.58 13.73 6.17
CA GLY A 396 -30.48 12.59 6.33
C GLY A 396 -30.83 11.82 5.05
N GLU A 397 -30.49 12.34 3.87
CA GLU A 397 -30.69 11.64 2.57
C GLU A 397 -29.64 10.55 2.31
N CYS A 398 -28.50 10.57 3.02
CA CYS A 398 -27.50 9.50 2.97
C CYS A 398 -27.99 8.25 3.73
N GLU A 399 -29.05 7.59 3.25
CA GLU A 399 -29.70 6.46 3.93
C GLU A 399 -28.77 5.28 4.26
N LYS A 400 -27.64 5.15 3.55
CA LYS A 400 -26.63 4.11 3.77
C LYS A 400 -25.49 4.51 4.71
N LEU A 401 -25.47 5.74 5.22
CA LEU A 401 -24.40 6.23 6.07
C LEU A 401 -24.35 5.41 7.37
N ASP A 402 -23.24 4.71 7.56
CA ASP A 402 -22.91 3.88 8.71
C ASP A 402 -22.00 4.66 9.68
N GLN A 403 -21.02 5.39 9.13
CA GLN A 403 -20.02 6.13 9.88
C GLN A 403 -19.98 7.60 9.48
N LEU A 404 -20.13 8.49 10.46
CA LEU A 404 -19.99 9.94 10.32
C LEU A 404 -19.02 10.49 11.38
N VAL A 405 -17.88 11.01 10.94
CA VAL A 405 -16.82 11.54 11.81
C VAL A 405 -16.68 13.05 11.60
N LEU A 406 -17.02 13.82 12.63
CA LEU A 406 -17.10 15.30 12.63
C LEU A 406 -16.23 15.93 13.71
N THR A 407 -15.46 15.15 14.46
CA THR A 407 -14.62 15.64 15.57
C THR A 407 -13.62 16.68 15.12
N ARG A 408 -13.26 17.59 16.02
CA ARG A 408 -12.34 18.71 15.78
C ARG A 408 -12.84 19.68 14.69
N ASN A 409 -14.13 20.01 14.71
CA ASN A 409 -14.76 21.09 13.95
C ASN A 409 -15.27 22.16 14.91
N ARG A 410 -14.38 23.06 15.35
CA ARG A 410 -14.67 24.01 16.45
C ARG A 410 -15.78 25.01 16.17
N GLN A 411 -16.11 25.25 14.90
CA GLN A 411 -17.16 26.17 14.46
C GLN A 411 -18.51 25.49 14.22
N LEU A 412 -18.59 24.17 14.38
CA LEU A 412 -19.82 23.43 14.16
C LEU A 412 -20.72 23.58 15.39
N HIS A 413 -21.74 24.42 15.29
CA HIS A 413 -22.59 24.81 16.43
C HIS A 413 -23.92 24.06 16.53
N GLY A 414 -24.07 22.93 15.85
CA GLY A 414 -25.26 22.08 15.92
C GLY A 414 -25.26 21.03 14.83
N LEU A 415 -26.23 20.11 14.90
CA LEU A 415 -26.49 19.15 13.84
C LEU A 415 -27.88 19.44 13.26
N PRO A 416 -28.14 19.17 11.97
CA PRO A 416 -29.47 19.36 11.38
C PRO A 416 -30.44 18.26 11.84
N ALA A 417 -31.73 18.60 11.99
CA ALA A 417 -32.78 17.65 12.39
C ALA A 417 -32.91 16.43 11.45
N SER A 418 -32.50 16.56 10.19
CA SER A 418 -32.49 15.45 9.24
C SER A 418 -31.51 14.33 9.62
N LEU A 419 -30.53 14.58 10.51
CA LEU A 419 -29.63 13.55 11.03
C LEU A 419 -30.39 12.38 11.65
N CYS A 420 -31.54 12.64 12.29
CA CYS A 420 -32.37 11.63 12.91
C CYS A 420 -32.96 10.62 11.91
N ARG A 421 -32.91 10.89 10.61
CA ARG A 421 -33.34 9.98 9.53
C ARG A 421 -32.29 8.92 9.17
N LEU A 422 -31.06 9.04 9.69
CA LEU A 422 -29.97 8.09 9.40
C LEU A 422 -30.15 6.77 10.16
N SER A 423 -31.07 5.94 9.69
CA SER A 423 -31.43 4.66 10.32
C SER A 423 -30.32 3.60 10.35
N ARG A 424 -29.28 3.76 9.52
CA ARG A 424 -28.15 2.82 9.42
C ARG A 424 -26.88 3.28 10.14
N LEU A 425 -26.90 4.48 10.72
CA LEU A 425 -25.74 5.03 11.41
C LEU A 425 -25.38 4.12 12.58
N ARG A 426 -24.13 3.69 12.66
CA ARG A 426 -23.59 2.94 13.81
C ARG A 426 -22.49 3.69 14.51
N GLU A 427 -21.93 4.71 13.87
CA GLU A 427 -20.85 5.49 14.45
C GLU A 427 -21.04 6.98 14.14
N LEU A 428 -21.22 7.77 15.20
CA LEU A 428 -21.26 9.22 15.14
C LEU A 428 -20.20 9.77 16.08
N ARG A 429 -19.21 10.48 15.54
CA ARG A 429 -18.24 11.20 16.36
C ARG A 429 -18.38 12.69 16.16
N VAL A 430 -18.69 13.42 17.22
CA VAL A 430 -18.90 14.87 17.20
C VAL A 430 -18.21 15.49 18.42
N ASP A 431 -17.86 16.77 18.34
CA ASP A 431 -17.26 17.48 19.47
C ASP A 431 -18.29 17.74 20.56
N ARG A 432 -17.81 17.87 21.80
CA ARG A 432 -18.65 18.13 22.98
C ARG A 432 -19.52 19.38 22.83
N LEU A 433 -19.00 20.42 22.16
CA LEU A 433 -19.74 21.66 21.94
C LEU A 433 -20.97 21.47 21.05
N CYS A 434 -20.91 20.57 20.07
CA CYS A 434 -22.07 20.24 19.23
C CYS A 434 -23.19 19.60 20.04
N PHE A 435 -22.86 18.80 21.07
CA PHE A 435 -23.86 18.16 21.94
C PHE A 435 -24.70 19.16 22.74
N LEU A 436 -24.11 20.30 23.13
CA LEU A 436 -24.83 21.31 23.92
C LEU A 436 -25.90 22.06 23.11
N ALA A 437 -25.84 21.96 21.78
CA ALA A 437 -26.74 22.63 20.87
C ALA A 437 -27.76 21.68 20.22
N LEU A 438 -27.85 20.42 20.67
CA LEU A 438 -28.83 19.47 20.16
C LEU A 438 -30.21 19.74 20.74
N ASP A 439 -31.24 19.58 19.92
CA ASP A 439 -32.63 19.55 20.37
C ASP A 439 -32.98 18.20 21.04
N ASP A 440 -34.21 18.09 21.57
CA ASP A 440 -34.69 16.90 22.27
C ASP A 440 -34.73 15.66 21.35
N ASP A 441 -35.19 15.82 20.10
CA ASP A 441 -35.30 14.74 19.11
C ASP A 441 -33.92 14.20 18.72
N GLN A 442 -32.95 15.09 18.51
CA GLN A 442 -31.56 14.75 18.22
C GLN A 442 -30.89 14.08 19.40
N THR A 443 -31.16 14.56 20.61
CA THR A 443 -30.64 13.96 21.84
C THR A 443 -31.19 12.55 22.04
N GLU A 444 -32.49 12.33 21.78
CA GLU A 444 -33.10 11.01 21.84
C GLU A 444 -32.52 10.07 20.77
N PHE A 445 -32.35 10.55 19.54
CA PHE A 445 -31.70 9.79 18.47
C PHE A 445 -30.28 9.35 18.86
N CYS A 446 -29.44 10.25 19.38
CA CYS A 446 -28.09 9.91 19.84
C CYS A 446 -28.09 8.90 20.99
N ARG A 447 -29.04 8.99 21.93
CA ARG A 447 -29.21 7.98 23.01
C ARG A 447 -29.66 6.63 22.47
N GLY A 448 -30.56 6.62 21.49
CA GLY A 448 -31.01 5.41 20.80
C GLY A 448 -29.86 4.70 20.08
N LEU A 449 -29.06 5.47 19.34
CA LEU A 449 -27.84 5.01 18.67
C LEU A 449 -26.86 4.38 19.66
N ALA A 450 -26.56 5.07 20.75
CA ALA A 450 -25.72 4.58 21.84
C ALA A 450 -26.18 3.22 22.40
N LYS A 451 -27.50 3.06 22.58
CA LYS A 451 -28.09 1.82 23.09
C LYS A 451 -28.01 0.68 22.07
N GLN A 452 -28.27 0.97 20.78
CA GLN A 452 -28.14 -0.02 19.71
C GLN A 452 -26.70 -0.54 19.60
N ILE A 453 -25.70 0.34 19.69
CA ILE A 453 -24.27 -0.03 19.66
C ILE A 453 -23.95 -1.01 20.81
N ARG A 454 -24.35 -0.70 22.04
CA ARG A 454 -24.14 -1.57 23.22
C ARG A 454 -24.78 -2.95 23.07
N GLN A 455 -25.97 -3.02 22.45
CA GLN A 455 -26.67 -4.29 22.24
C GLN A 455 -26.00 -5.19 21.19
N LEU A 456 -25.36 -4.59 20.19
CA LEU A 456 -24.61 -5.32 19.16
C LEU A 456 -23.32 -5.94 19.74
N GLU A 457 -22.62 -5.24 20.63
CA GLU A 457 -21.39 -5.72 21.29
C GLU A 457 -21.64 -6.95 22.19
N HIS A 458 -22.78 -7.01 22.88
CA HIS A 458 -23.13 -8.17 23.71
C HIS A 458 -23.46 -9.45 22.92
N ARG A 459 -23.62 -9.38 21.60
CA ARG A 459 -24.01 -10.53 20.76
C ARG A 459 -22.86 -11.17 19.97
N GLN A 460 -21.65 -10.63 19.96
CA GLN A 460 -20.51 -11.20 19.24
C GLN A 460 -19.14 -10.83 19.86
N PRO A 461 -18.40 -11.79 20.46
CA PRO A 461 -16.95 -11.69 20.53
C PRO A 461 -16.37 -12.29 19.23
N VAL A 462 -16.30 -11.50 18.15
CA VAL A 462 -15.58 -11.91 16.93
C VAL A 462 -14.13 -11.46 17.07
N ALA A 463 -13.22 -12.43 17.06
CA ALA A 463 -11.78 -12.19 17.03
C ALA A 463 -11.41 -11.36 15.80
N ILE A 464 -10.89 -10.15 16.04
CA ILE A 464 -10.28 -9.31 15.01
C ILE A 464 -8.97 -10.00 14.57
N PRO A 465 -8.76 -10.30 13.28
CA PRO A 465 -7.44 -10.70 12.81
C PRO A 465 -6.49 -9.51 12.98
N LYS A 466 -5.42 -9.71 13.74
CA LYS A 466 -4.31 -8.75 13.85
C LYS A 466 -3.80 -8.45 12.45
N THR A 467 -4.04 -7.24 11.95
CA THR A 467 -3.32 -6.73 10.79
C THR A 467 -1.87 -6.53 11.19
N HIS A 468 -0.99 -7.15 10.41
CA HIS A 468 0.45 -7.16 10.61
C HIS A 468 1.04 -5.74 10.67
N GLU A 469 2.00 -5.61 11.57
CA GLU A 469 2.86 -4.45 11.80
C GLU A 469 3.47 -3.87 10.51
N ILE A 470 3.23 -2.57 10.28
CA ILE A 470 4.27 -1.67 9.77
C ILE A 470 4.59 -0.71 10.90
N ARG A 471 5.48 -1.15 11.80
CA ARG A 471 6.20 -0.25 12.69
C ARG A 471 7.18 0.57 11.84
N SER A 472 6.91 1.86 11.66
CA SER A 472 7.95 2.88 11.55
C SER A 472 7.36 4.28 11.69
N THR A 473 7.80 4.98 12.75
CA THR A 473 7.92 6.44 12.95
C THR A 473 6.81 7.31 13.56
N GLU A 474 5.70 6.79 14.09
CA GLU A 474 4.74 7.63 14.87
C GLU A 474 4.96 7.62 16.40
N GLN A 475 5.70 6.64 16.94
CA GLN A 475 5.85 6.46 18.40
C GLN A 475 6.83 7.41 19.13
N GLN A 476 7.36 8.45 18.48
CA GLN A 476 8.23 9.44 19.15
C GLN A 476 7.64 10.86 19.23
N ALA A 477 6.44 11.10 18.69
CA ALA A 477 5.70 12.35 18.88
C ALA A 477 4.60 12.25 19.96
N ASP A 478 4.04 11.05 20.19
CA ASP A 478 2.91 10.84 21.10
C ASP A 478 3.29 10.75 22.59
N ALA A 479 4.57 10.65 22.94
CA ALA A 479 5.00 10.54 24.34
C ALA A 479 5.13 11.90 25.06
N ALA A 480 4.92 13.04 24.39
CA ALA A 480 5.08 14.38 24.97
C ALA A 480 3.78 15.21 25.04
N LEU A 481 2.62 14.66 24.66
CA LEU A 481 1.32 15.34 24.72
C LEU A 481 0.32 14.71 25.72
N MET A 482 0.76 13.74 26.53
CA MET A 482 -0.02 13.15 27.62
C MET A 482 -0.07 14.06 28.87
N ALA A 483 -0.55 15.29 28.67
CA ALA A 483 -1.01 16.20 29.71
C ALA A 483 -1.84 17.35 29.10
N SER A 484 -2.97 17.06 28.43
CA SER A 484 -4.04 18.06 28.31
C SER A 484 -5.42 17.43 28.52
N SER A 485 -6.20 18.11 29.35
CA SER A 485 -7.55 17.79 29.77
C SER A 485 -8.58 18.20 28.70
N ASP A 486 -8.47 17.67 27.48
CA ASP A 486 -9.36 18.08 26.38
C ASP A 486 -10.57 17.14 26.22
N GLY A 487 -11.74 17.67 26.60
CA GLY A 487 -13.03 16.97 26.65
C GLY A 487 -13.64 16.66 25.29
N HIS A 488 -13.19 15.58 24.65
CA HIS A 488 -13.82 14.97 23.47
C HIS A 488 -14.85 13.90 23.87
N VAL A 489 -15.93 13.75 23.11
CA VAL A 489 -16.92 12.67 23.27
C VAL A 489 -16.78 11.72 22.10
N GLU A 490 -16.21 10.54 22.35
CA GLU A 490 -15.97 9.52 21.35
C GLU A 490 -16.97 8.36 21.53
N TRP A 491 -17.77 8.07 20.50
CA TRP A 491 -18.56 6.84 20.42
C TRP A 491 -17.80 5.84 19.54
N ARG A 492 -16.86 5.09 20.13
CA ARG A 492 -16.10 4.00 19.48
C ARG A 492 -16.13 2.71 20.31
N ALA A 493 -16.27 1.58 19.62
CA ALA A 493 -16.38 0.20 20.11
C ALA A 493 -15.17 -0.38 20.88
N SER A 494 -14.22 0.43 21.38
CA SER A 494 -13.03 -0.10 22.07
C SER A 494 -12.55 0.67 23.29
N GLN A 495 -13.27 1.68 23.78
CA GLN A 495 -12.94 2.36 25.03
C GLN A 495 -14.17 2.64 25.89
N VAL A 496 -14.84 1.56 26.33
CA VAL A 496 -16.04 1.65 27.19
C VAL A 496 -15.70 1.72 28.69
N GLY A 497 -14.42 1.57 29.08
CA GLY A 497 -14.03 1.71 30.50
C GLY A 497 -14.02 3.15 31.04
N SER A 498 -13.84 4.16 30.18
CA SER A 498 -13.68 5.56 30.57
C SER A 498 -14.93 6.42 30.33
N ALA A 499 -15.80 6.04 29.38
CA ALA A 499 -17.04 6.76 29.10
C ALA A 499 -18.15 6.54 30.15
N GLU A 500 -18.14 5.39 30.84
CA GLU A 500 -19.15 5.08 31.88
C GLU A 500 -19.03 5.95 33.13
N ARG A 501 -17.85 6.48 33.46
CA ARG A 501 -17.69 7.40 34.60
C ARG A 501 -18.24 8.81 34.33
N TRP A 502 -18.42 9.21 33.08
CA TRP A 502 -18.79 10.58 32.71
C TRP A 502 -20.29 10.80 32.45
N VAL A 503 -21.01 9.77 31.97
CA VAL A 503 -22.48 9.85 31.82
C VAL A 503 -23.19 9.83 33.18
N SER A 504 -22.56 9.27 34.22
CA SER A 504 -23.11 9.26 35.58
C SER A 504 -22.84 10.56 36.37
N SER A 505 -21.83 11.37 36.02
CA SER A 505 -21.51 12.59 36.78
C SER A 505 -22.24 13.83 36.29
N THR A 506 -22.62 13.88 35.01
CA THR A 506 -23.21 15.08 34.37
C THR A 506 -24.74 15.07 34.33
N LEU A 507 -25.37 14.09 34.97
CA LEU A 507 -26.82 14.09 35.28
C LEU A 507 -27.09 14.38 36.77
N LYS A 508 -26.06 14.82 37.51
CA LYS A 508 -26.14 15.24 38.93
C LYS A 508 -25.61 16.67 39.20
N GLN A 509 -25.26 17.41 38.15
CA GLN A 509 -25.08 18.86 38.11
C GLN A 509 -25.72 19.35 36.82
#